data_AF-A0A428X616-F1
#
_entry.id   AF-A0A428X616-F1
#
_cell.length_a   1.000
_cell.length_b   1.000
_cell.length_c   1.000
_cell.angle_alpha   90.00
_cell.angle_beta   90.00
_cell.angle_gamma   90.00
#
_symmetry.space_group_name_H-M   'P 1'
#
loop_
_entity.id
_entity.type
_entity.pdbx_description
1 polymer ?
#
loop_
_entity_poly.entity_id
_entity_poly.type
_entity_poly.pdbx_seq_one_letter_code
_entity_poly.pdbx_strand_id
1 'polypeptide(L)'
;MTTGTAKPKPDGKPSPVPRSRTFRLAQRTWWLPWVLGAATVAVAVVIATEVFTPAEPAGWDQVKLPTTEHQVVYTVTGSGKSPEIKYVIDGVNGTETVVNGDLPWRKEFTLKVGPGLGVVQVLAANNENADSIGCTVSVDGNVVHQASSHGPGTQVSCSSVIRPSSR
;
A
#
# COMPACT_ATOMS: atom_id res chain seq x y z
N MET A 1 43.21 85.62 29.27
CA MET A 1 42.28 86.71 28.90
C MET A 1 40.92 86.30 29.48
N THR A 2 40.60 86.45 30.78
CA THR A 2 40.25 87.69 31.53
C THR A 2 39.32 88.57 30.70
N THR A 3 38.05 88.80 31.06
CA THR A 3 37.47 89.56 32.20
C THR A 3 35.93 89.42 32.06
N GLY A 4 35.02 89.56 33.03
CA GLY A 4 34.98 90.06 34.39
C GLY A 4 33.52 90.42 34.76
N THR A 5 33.30 90.81 36.02
CA THR A 5 32.20 91.68 36.53
C THR A 5 30.88 91.05 37.05
N ALA A 6 30.83 90.91 38.39
CA ALA A 6 29.85 91.41 39.39
C ALA A 6 28.30 91.20 39.27
N LYS A 7 27.75 90.46 40.27
CA LYS A 7 26.74 90.82 41.33
C LYS A 7 25.38 91.47 40.96
N PRO A 8 24.37 91.51 41.89
CA PRO A 8 23.42 90.51 42.41
C PRO A 8 21.93 90.86 42.11
N LYS A 9 20.94 90.05 42.54
CA LYS A 9 19.74 90.40 43.37
C LYS A 9 18.66 89.30 43.30
N PRO A 10 17.96 88.97 44.40
CA PRO A 10 16.90 87.95 44.44
C PRO A 10 15.52 88.56 44.13
N ASP A 11 14.51 87.68 44.11
CA ASP A 11 13.07 87.90 44.26
C ASP A 11 12.21 87.59 43.02
N GLY A 12 11.15 86.82 43.28
CA GLY A 12 10.00 86.65 42.39
C GLY A 12 9.69 85.20 42.09
N LYS A 13 8.96 84.51 42.98
CA LYS A 13 8.18 83.33 42.57
C LYS A 13 7.00 83.82 41.73
N PRO A 14 6.82 83.39 40.47
CA PRO A 14 5.58 83.63 39.75
C PRO A 14 4.57 82.51 40.07
N SER A 15 3.34 82.91 40.36
CA SER A 15 2.17 82.07 40.59
C SER A 15 1.88 81.05 39.47
N PRO A 16 1.23 79.92 39.76
CA PRO A 16 0.89 78.92 38.76
C PRO A 16 -0.29 79.39 37.88
N VAL A 17 -0.08 79.35 36.56
CA VAL A 17 -1.11 79.57 35.54
C VAL A 17 -2.06 78.35 35.50
N PRO A 18 -3.39 78.52 35.41
CA PRO A 18 -4.33 77.41 35.31
C PRO A 18 -4.22 76.70 33.95
N ARG A 19 -3.95 75.39 33.97
CA ARG A 19 -3.97 74.52 32.78
C ARG A 19 -5.39 74.38 32.24
N SER A 20 -5.58 74.75 30.98
CA SER A 20 -6.83 74.60 30.22
C SER A 20 -7.21 73.12 30.01
N ARG A 21 -8.51 72.82 30.13
CA ARG A 21 -9.12 71.47 30.19
C ARG A 21 -9.46 70.84 28.83
N THR A 22 -8.92 71.31 27.70
CA THR A 22 -9.43 70.90 26.37
C THR A 22 -8.74 69.67 25.75
N PHE A 23 -7.67 69.12 26.33
CA PHE A 23 -6.87 68.06 25.68
C PHE A 23 -7.37 66.60 25.85
N ARG A 24 -8.49 66.32 26.54
CA ARG A 24 -8.86 64.93 26.89
C ARG A 24 -9.54 64.11 25.78
N LEU A 25 -10.03 64.73 24.71
CA LEU A 25 -10.77 63.99 23.66
C LEU A 25 -9.88 63.51 22.51
N ALA A 26 -8.87 64.29 22.12
CA ALA A 26 -7.96 63.92 21.03
C ALA A 26 -7.08 62.70 21.36
N GLN A 27 -6.79 62.48 22.65
CA GLN A 27 -5.94 61.37 23.09
C GLN A 27 -6.65 59.99 23.03
N ARG A 28 -7.99 59.97 23.04
CA ARG A 28 -8.78 58.73 23.15
C ARG A 28 -9.14 58.11 21.80
N THR A 29 -8.89 58.77 20.68
CA THR A 29 -9.17 58.23 19.33
C THR A 29 -7.91 57.89 18.53
N TRP A 30 -6.72 58.18 19.07
CA TRP A 30 -5.44 57.99 18.36
C TRP A 30 -4.98 56.52 18.21
N TRP A 31 -5.48 55.63 19.07
CA TRP A 31 -5.16 54.19 19.07
C TRP A 31 -6.14 53.35 18.24
N LEU A 32 -7.28 53.93 17.84
CA LEU A 32 -8.29 53.25 17.00
C LEU A 32 -7.76 52.75 15.64
N PRO A 33 -6.95 53.49 14.86
CA PRO A 33 -6.42 52.96 13.60
C PRO A 33 -5.47 51.77 13.79
N TRP A 34 -4.73 51.73 14.91
CA TRP A 34 -3.86 50.60 15.24
C TRP A 34 -4.64 49.35 15.65
N VAL A 35 -5.73 49.51 16.41
CA VAL A 35 -6.62 48.39 16.77
C VAL A 35 -7.37 47.85 15.55
N LEU A 36 -7.86 48.73 14.67
CA LEU A 36 -8.51 48.33 13.41
C LEU A 36 -7.54 47.59 12.47
N GLY A 37 -6.28 48.03 12.37
CA GLY A 37 -5.25 47.35 11.58
C GLY A 37 -4.85 45.98 12.15
N ALA A 38 -4.77 45.84 13.48
CA ALA A 38 -4.49 44.55 14.11
C ALA A 38 -5.64 43.54 13.91
N ALA A 39 -6.89 44.00 13.99
CA ALA A 39 -8.06 43.16 13.78
C ALA A 39 -8.16 42.64 12.33
N THR A 40 -7.85 43.47 11.32
CA THR A 40 -7.88 43.04 9.91
C THR A 40 -6.77 42.03 9.58
N VAL A 41 -5.57 42.20 10.14
CA VAL A 41 -4.48 41.22 9.99
C VAL A 41 -4.86 39.87 10.64
N ALA A 42 -5.48 39.88 11.81
CA ALA A 42 -5.90 38.65 12.48
C ALA A 42 -6.96 37.87 11.67
N VAL A 43 -7.91 38.56 11.04
CA VAL A 43 -8.94 37.92 10.19
C VAL A 43 -8.33 37.34 8.90
N ALA A 44 -7.37 38.02 8.28
CA ALA A 44 -6.72 37.53 7.06
C ALA A 44 -5.87 36.25 7.31
N VAL A 45 -5.26 36.12 8.48
CA VAL A 45 -4.46 34.92 8.84
C VAL A 45 -5.34 33.67 9.01
N VAL A 46 -6.58 33.81 9.49
CA VAL A 46 -7.51 32.69 9.67
C VAL A 46 -8.04 32.15 8.34
N ILE A 47 -8.19 33.00 7.32
CA ILE A 47 -8.69 32.56 5.99
C ILE A 47 -7.60 31.84 5.19
N ALA A 48 -6.33 32.14 5.43
CA ALA A 48 -5.21 31.58 4.66
C ALA A 48 -4.90 30.11 4.99
N THR A 49 -5.38 29.57 6.11
CA THR A 49 -5.05 28.18 6.54
C THR A 49 -5.94 27.11 5.90
N GLU A 50 -7.06 27.47 5.28
CA GLU A 50 -8.03 26.50 4.72
C GLU A 50 -7.72 26.11 3.26
N VAL A 51 -6.87 26.87 2.55
CA VAL A 51 -6.68 26.69 1.09
C VAL A 51 -5.40 25.94 0.71
N PHE A 52 -4.56 25.63 1.69
CA PHE A 52 -3.30 24.90 1.52
C PHE A 52 -3.35 23.57 2.26
N THR A 53 -4.34 22.74 1.95
CA THR A 53 -4.25 21.31 2.24
C THR A 53 -3.28 20.71 1.23
N PRO A 54 -2.07 20.26 1.65
CA PRO A 54 -1.20 19.51 0.75
C PRO A 54 -1.98 18.27 0.31
N ALA A 55 -2.07 18.06 -1.01
CA ALA A 55 -2.68 16.86 -1.55
C ALA A 55 -2.00 15.64 -0.92
N GLU A 56 -2.78 14.85 -0.19
CA GLU A 56 -2.30 13.61 0.41
C GLU A 56 -1.77 12.72 -0.73
N PRO A 57 -0.52 12.24 -0.67
CA PRO A 57 0.01 11.38 -1.72
C PRO A 57 -0.93 10.17 -1.82
N ALA A 58 -1.36 9.85 -3.04
CA ALA A 58 -2.26 8.73 -3.30
C ALA A 58 -1.77 7.50 -2.52
N GLY A 59 -2.56 7.09 -1.52
CA GLY A 59 -2.20 6.00 -0.63
C GLY A 59 -1.98 4.71 -1.42
N TRP A 60 -0.99 3.91 -0.99
CA TRP A 60 -0.70 2.58 -1.52
C TRP A 60 -1.90 1.61 -1.43
N ASP A 61 -2.95 1.99 -0.71
CA ASP A 61 -4.23 1.27 -0.59
C ASP A 61 -4.97 1.08 -1.93
N GLN A 62 -4.60 1.80 -2.99
CA GLN A 62 -5.21 1.68 -4.32
C GLN A 62 -4.45 0.76 -5.28
N VAL A 63 -3.33 0.14 -4.86
CA VAL A 63 -2.60 -0.80 -5.74
C VAL A 63 -3.32 -2.14 -5.74
N LYS A 64 -4.33 -2.28 -6.61
CA LYS A 64 -4.96 -3.57 -6.90
C LYS A 64 -3.96 -4.42 -7.69
N LEU A 65 -3.29 -5.31 -6.97
CA LEU A 65 -2.34 -6.23 -7.58
C LEU A 65 -3.05 -7.19 -8.56
N PRO A 66 -2.43 -7.53 -9.69
CA PRO A 66 -3.06 -8.35 -10.71
C PRO A 66 -3.40 -9.73 -10.14
N THR A 67 -4.61 -10.20 -10.41
CA THR A 67 -5.05 -11.56 -10.11
C THR A 67 -5.80 -12.11 -11.31
N THR A 68 -5.46 -13.31 -11.73
CA THR A 68 -6.02 -13.99 -12.89
C THR A 68 -6.55 -15.36 -12.52
N GLU A 69 -7.55 -15.82 -13.25
CA GLU A 69 -8.12 -17.16 -13.11
C GLU A 69 -7.64 -18.01 -14.28
N HIS A 70 -7.24 -19.24 -13.98
CA HIS A 70 -6.69 -20.20 -14.93
C HIS A 70 -7.39 -21.54 -14.78
N GLN A 71 -7.72 -22.19 -15.90
CA GLN A 71 -8.24 -23.55 -15.90
C GLN A 71 -7.08 -24.54 -15.86
N VAL A 72 -6.96 -25.27 -14.75
CA VAL A 72 -5.88 -26.25 -14.54
C VAL A 72 -6.44 -27.66 -14.71
N VAL A 73 -5.70 -28.47 -15.47
CA VAL A 73 -6.00 -29.88 -15.68
C VAL A 73 -4.78 -30.72 -15.32
N TYR A 74 -4.95 -31.63 -14.36
CA TYR A 74 -4.00 -32.69 -14.08
C TYR A 74 -4.50 -34.00 -14.68
N THR A 75 -3.62 -34.68 -15.40
CA THR A 75 -3.88 -36.03 -15.91
C THR A 75 -2.73 -36.94 -15.49
N VAL A 76 -3.06 -38.12 -14.97
CA VAL A 76 -2.10 -39.17 -14.64
C VAL A 76 -2.49 -40.41 -15.42
N THR A 77 -1.56 -40.94 -16.20
CA THR A 77 -1.75 -42.13 -17.04
C THR A 77 -0.93 -43.29 -16.51
N GLY A 78 -1.41 -44.50 -16.71
CA GLY A 78 -0.77 -45.74 -16.26
C GLY A 78 -1.79 -46.87 -16.23
N SER A 79 -1.36 -48.05 -15.77
CA SER A 79 -2.23 -49.22 -15.62
C SER A 79 -2.59 -49.45 -14.15
N GLY A 80 -3.82 -49.93 -13.91
CA GLY A 80 -4.28 -50.30 -12.58
C GLY A 80 -4.57 -49.09 -11.68
N LYS A 81 -3.97 -49.06 -10.50
CA LYS A 81 -4.16 -48.03 -9.48
C LYS A 81 -2.86 -47.32 -9.16
N SER A 82 -2.94 -46.04 -8.85
CA SER A 82 -1.88 -45.27 -8.21
C SER A 82 -2.04 -45.40 -6.69
N PRO A 83 -1.00 -45.84 -5.94
CA PRO A 83 -1.10 -45.89 -4.48
C PRO A 83 -1.27 -44.48 -3.90
N GLU A 84 -0.65 -43.48 -4.52
CA GLU A 84 -0.78 -42.07 -4.16
C GLU A 84 -0.76 -41.18 -5.42
N ILE A 85 -1.66 -40.18 -5.46
CA ILE A 85 -1.58 -39.04 -6.38
C ILE A 85 -1.70 -37.77 -5.52
N LYS A 86 -0.64 -36.97 -5.45
CA LYS A 86 -0.60 -35.72 -4.69
C LYS A 86 -0.52 -34.53 -5.63
N TYR A 87 -1.37 -33.53 -5.44
CA TYR A 87 -1.40 -32.36 -6.31
C TYR A 87 -1.72 -31.06 -5.59
N VAL A 88 -1.24 -29.94 -6.14
CA VAL A 88 -1.48 -28.59 -5.61
C VAL A 88 -2.85 -28.07 -6.06
N ILE A 89 -3.63 -27.50 -5.13
CA ILE A 89 -5.01 -27.03 -5.37
C ILE A 89 -5.19 -25.51 -5.28
N ASP A 90 -4.30 -24.80 -4.60
CA ASP A 90 -4.43 -23.37 -4.32
C ASP A 90 -3.38 -22.51 -5.02
N GLY A 91 -2.48 -23.13 -5.78
CA GLY A 91 -1.42 -22.43 -6.50
C GLY A 91 -0.24 -22.03 -5.62
N VAL A 92 -0.19 -22.46 -4.36
CA VAL A 92 0.87 -22.07 -3.42
C VAL A 92 1.47 -23.30 -2.74
N ASN A 93 0.74 -23.91 -1.82
CA ASN A 93 1.21 -25.03 -0.99
C ASN A 93 0.09 -25.95 -0.50
N GLY A 94 -1.17 -25.57 -0.66
CA GLY A 94 -2.31 -26.44 -0.41
C GLY A 94 -2.29 -27.61 -1.38
N THR A 95 -2.28 -28.82 -0.82
CA THR A 95 -2.26 -30.06 -1.61
C THR A 95 -3.40 -30.98 -1.21
N GLU A 96 -3.91 -31.73 -2.18
CA GLU A 96 -4.82 -32.85 -1.95
C GLU A 96 -4.11 -34.14 -2.35
N THR A 97 -4.44 -35.23 -1.65
CA THR A 97 -3.90 -36.56 -1.91
C THR A 97 -5.04 -37.53 -2.18
N VAL A 98 -4.95 -38.24 -3.31
CA VAL A 98 -5.81 -39.38 -3.64
C VAL A 98 -5.04 -40.65 -3.36
N VAL A 99 -5.61 -41.53 -2.53
CA VAL A 99 -5.02 -42.82 -2.18
C VAL A 99 -5.73 -43.92 -2.96
N ASN A 100 -4.98 -44.88 -3.51
CA ASN A 100 -5.51 -45.99 -4.31
C ASN A 100 -6.41 -45.56 -5.50
N GLY A 101 -6.05 -44.45 -6.15
CA GLY A 101 -6.79 -43.87 -7.27
C GLY A 101 -6.69 -44.72 -8.54
N ASP A 102 -7.80 -44.85 -9.26
CA ASP A 102 -7.84 -45.57 -10.54
C ASP A 102 -7.12 -44.78 -11.64
N LEU A 103 -6.33 -45.49 -12.46
CA LEU A 103 -5.66 -44.94 -13.63
C LEU A 103 -6.39 -45.36 -14.92
N PRO A 104 -6.54 -44.46 -15.91
CA PRO A 104 -6.09 -43.06 -15.91
C PRO A 104 -6.94 -42.16 -15.02
N TRP A 105 -6.27 -41.24 -14.31
CA TRP A 105 -6.90 -40.26 -13.41
C TRP A 105 -6.86 -38.86 -14.02
N ARG A 106 -7.91 -38.06 -13.78
CA ARG A 106 -8.01 -36.67 -14.23
C ARG A 106 -8.66 -35.79 -13.18
N LYS A 107 -8.13 -34.57 -12.99
CA LYS A 107 -8.73 -33.51 -12.18
C LYS A 107 -8.69 -32.20 -12.93
N GLU A 108 -9.80 -31.47 -12.88
CA GLU A 108 -9.96 -30.18 -13.52
C GLU A 108 -10.58 -29.20 -12.51
N PHE A 109 -10.01 -28.01 -12.42
CA PHE A 109 -10.48 -26.95 -11.51
C PHE A 109 -9.97 -25.57 -11.96
N THR A 110 -10.64 -24.52 -11.48
CA THR A 110 -10.20 -23.14 -11.68
C THR A 110 -9.26 -22.73 -10.56
N LEU A 111 -8.07 -22.26 -10.92
CA LEU A 111 -7.06 -21.76 -10.01
C LEU A 111 -6.96 -20.24 -10.12
N LYS A 112 -7.03 -19.56 -8.98
CA LYS A 112 -6.84 -18.11 -8.88
C LYS A 112 -5.37 -17.81 -8.54
N VAL A 113 -4.69 -17.06 -9.41
CA VAL A 113 -3.26 -16.75 -9.31
C VAL A 113 -3.05 -15.25 -9.18
N GLY A 114 -2.40 -14.82 -8.10
CA GLY A 114 -2.09 -13.42 -7.83
C GLY A 114 -2.14 -13.09 -6.33
N PRO A 115 -1.38 -12.09 -5.87
CA PRO A 115 -0.49 -11.23 -6.65
C PRO A 115 0.89 -11.83 -6.97
N GLY A 116 1.22 -12.96 -6.34
CA GLY A 116 2.47 -13.69 -6.56
C GLY A 116 2.37 -14.73 -7.67
N LEU A 117 3.45 -15.50 -7.83
CA LEU A 117 3.49 -16.64 -8.74
C LEU A 117 2.57 -17.76 -8.23
N GLY A 118 1.82 -18.38 -9.15
CA GLY A 118 1.09 -19.61 -8.89
C GLY A 118 1.96 -20.82 -9.24
N VAL A 119 1.82 -21.92 -8.52
CA VAL A 119 2.50 -23.18 -8.77
C VAL A 119 1.45 -24.26 -9.03
N VAL A 120 1.64 -25.00 -10.12
CA VAL A 120 0.88 -26.22 -10.39
C VAL A 120 1.83 -27.39 -10.31
N GLN A 121 1.43 -28.45 -9.60
CA GLN A 121 2.24 -29.64 -9.43
C GLN A 121 1.36 -30.86 -9.21
N VAL A 122 1.72 -31.97 -9.84
CA VAL A 122 1.19 -33.30 -9.57
C VAL A 122 2.35 -34.30 -9.46
N LEU A 123 2.31 -35.12 -8.42
CA LEU A 123 3.19 -36.25 -8.17
C LEU A 123 2.32 -37.52 -8.14
N ALA A 124 2.75 -38.56 -8.84
CA ALA A 124 2.08 -39.85 -8.81
C ALA A 124 3.10 -40.99 -8.84
N ALA A 125 2.71 -42.14 -8.29
CA ALA A 125 3.50 -43.36 -8.27
C ALA A 125 2.74 -44.49 -8.97
N ASN A 126 3.42 -45.47 -9.53
CA ASN A 126 2.77 -46.72 -9.92
C ASN A 126 3.03 -47.82 -8.90
N ASN A 127 2.29 -48.92 -9.04
CA ASN A 127 2.51 -50.11 -8.22
C ASN A 127 3.65 -50.96 -8.79
N GLU A 128 4.09 -51.94 -7.99
CA GLU A 128 5.11 -52.94 -8.36
C GLU A 128 4.75 -53.80 -9.59
N ASN A 129 3.49 -53.80 -10.01
CA ASN A 129 3.01 -54.58 -11.15
C ASN A 129 2.76 -53.74 -12.42
N ALA A 130 3.06 -52.44 -12.39
CA ALA A 130 2.82 -51.53 -13.51
C ALA A 130 4.13 -51.19 -14.23
N ASP A 131 4.09 -51.17 -15.56
CA ASP A 131 5.30 -50.97 -16.38
C ASP A 131 5.68 -49.51 -16.57
N SER A 132 4.72 -48.59 -16.43
CA SER A 132 4.94 -47.16 -16.66
C SER A 132 3.90 -46.30 -15.94
N ILE A 133 4.24 -45.03 -15.79
CA ILE A 133 3.33 -43.97 -15.33
C ILE A 133 3.67 -42.66 -16.01
N GLY A 134 2.65 -41.90 -16.37
CA GLY A 134 2.77 -40.57 -16.97
C GLY A 134 2.00 -39.54 -16.19
N CYS A 135 2.46 -38.29 -16.27
CA CYS A 135 1.68 -37.14 -15.84
C CYS A 135 1.65 -36.07 -16.93
N THR A 136 0.60 -35.27 -16.92
CA THR A 136 0.44 -34.09 -17.77
C THR A 136 -0.27 -33.00 -16.98
N VAL A 137 0.26 -31.79 -17.07
CA VAL A 137 -0.34 -30.58 -16.52
C VAL A 137 -0.67 -29.65 -17.67
N SER A 138 -1.93 -29.25 -17.77
CA SER A 138 -2.37 -28.24 -18.72
C SER A 138 -2.96 -27.03 -18.00
N VAL A 139 -2.70 -25.85 -18.54
CA VAL A 139 -3.22 -24.56 -18.07
C VAL A 139 -3.84 -23.84 -19.25
N ASP A 140 -5.13 -23.47 -19.12
CA ASP A 140 -5.92 -22.82 -20.18
C ASP A 140 -5.86 -23.57 -21.51
N GLY A 141 -5.94 -24.90 -21.44
CA GLY A 141 -5.88 -25.80 -22.59
C GLY A 141 -4.47 -26.08 -23.13
N ASN A 142 -3.43 -25.38 -22.66
CA ASN A 142 -2.05 -25.59 -23.10
C ASN A 142 -1.32 -26.55 -22.16
N VAL A 143 -0.68 -27.58 -22.72
CA VAL A 143 0.20 -28.47 -21.93
C VAL A 143 1.43 -27.68 -21.50
N VAL A 144 1.58 -27.45 -20.19
CA VAL A 144 2.71 -26.72 -19.61
C VAL A 144 3.82 -27.65 -19.13
N HIS A 145 3.47 -28.91 -18.84
CA HIS A 145 4.46 -29.94 -18.49
C HIS A 145 3.91 -31.34 -18.75
N GLN A 146 4.77 -32.24 -19.23
CA GLN A 146 4.45 -33.65 -19.44
C GLN A 146 5.70 -34.48 -19.16
N ALA A 147 5.54 -35.59 -18.44
CA ALA A 147 6.61 -36.51 -18.13
C ALA A 147 6.10 -37.95 -18.06
N SER A 148 7.00 -38.91 -18.24
CA SER A 148 6.72 -40.33 -18.04
C SER A 148 7.91 -41.01 -17.39
N SER A 149 7.62 -42.04 -16.62
CA SER A 149 8.60 -42.90 -15.99
C SER A 149 8.23 -44.37 -16.24
N HIS A 150 9.25 -45.22 -16.33
CA HIS A 150 9.11 -46.62 -16.67
C HIS A 150 9.71 -47.49 -15.57
N GLY A 151 9.16 -48.69 -15.41
CA GLY A 151 9.51 -49.64 -14.38
C GLY A 151 8.48 -49.73 -13.25
N PRO A 152 8.50 -50.85 -12.51
CA PRO A 152 7.63 -51.07 -11.36
C PRO A 152 8.01 -50.16 -10.19
N GLY A 153 7.01 -49.70 -9.43
CA GLY A 153 7.20 -48.87 -8.23
C GLY A 153 7.83 -47.49 -8.49
N THR A 154 7.80 -47.01 -9.73
CA THR A 154 8.39 -45.73 -10.13
C THR A 154 7.44 -44.55 -9.87
N GLN A 155 8.01 -43.34 -9.86
CA GLN A 155 7.28 -42.10 -9.63
C GLN A 155 7.45 -41.14 -10.82
N VAL A 156 6.46 -40.26 -11.00
CA VAL A 156 6.49 -39.19 -11.98
C VAL A 156 6.03 -37.89 -11.34
N SER A 157 6.69 -36.79 -11.70
CA SER A 157 6.38 -35.45 -11.19
C SER A 157 6.24 -34.49 -12.37
N CYS A 158 5.15 -33.73 -12.37
CA CYS A 158 4.94 -32.66 -13.32
C CYS A 158 4.68 -31.37 -12.56
N SER A 159 5.38 -30.30 -12.93
CA SER A 159 5.19 -28.99 -12.31
C SER A 159 5.39 -27.85 -13.30
N SER A 160 4.76 -26.71 -13.01
CA SER A 160 4.98 -25.46 -13.74
C SER A 160 4.60 -24.27 -12.86
N VAL A 161 4.99 -23.08 -13.32
CA VAL A 161 4.71 -21.81 -12.65
C VAL A 161 3.81 -20.96 -13.53
N ILE A 162 2.76 -20.40 -12.94
CA ILE A 162 1.81 -19.48 -13.55
C ILE A 162 2.13 -18.07 -13.10
N ARG A 163 2.25 -17.14 -14.04
CA ARG A 163 2.44 -15.71 -13.75
C ARG A 163 1.10 -14.99 -13.84
N PRO A 164 0.70 -14.17 -12.85
CA PRO A 164 -0.47 -13.30 -12.98
C PRO A 164 -0.25 -12.35 -14.17
N SER A 165 -1.19 -12.30 -15.11
CA SER A 165 -1.12 -11.30 -16.19
C SER A 165 -1.81 -10.01 -15.76
N SER A 166 -1.17 -8.86 -16.02
CA SER A 166 -1.80 -7.55 -15.89
C SER A 166 -2.62 -7.28 -17.14
N ARG A 167 -3.90 -7.68 -17.13
CA ARG A 167 -4.83 -7.30 -18.19
C ARG A 167 -5.29 -5.85 -18.00
#